data_AF-A0A1V4VYC6-F1
#
_entry.id   AF-A0A1V4VYC6-F1
#
_cell.length_a   1.000
_cell.length_b   1.000
_cell.length_c   1.000
_cell.angle_alpha   90.00
_cell.angle_beta   90.00
_cell.angle_gamma   90.00
#
_symmetry.space_group_name_H-M   'P 1'
#
loop_
_entity.id
_entity.type
_entity.pdbx_description
1 polymer ?
#
loop_
_entity_poly.entity_id
_entity_poly.type
_entity_poly.pdbx_seq_one_letter_code
_entity_poly.pdbx_strand_id
1 'polypeptide(L)'
;MFIGGCHFNECHYITDGNFSALGNVYILKKLMERIGLNPDRLRMENMSAGEGIRFAEVMTEFSRQVMDLGPLGKGEGIDEDTLKSRLETVINLVPYIRLVERERLRVPVKKEEAYRTFFTSDEFNRVFDETIGEKLAISQIISMLREKPLTTGEIANALGLTPSEVSRHLNSSSRQRFVRFDEGLKRYALA
;
A
#
# COMPACT_ATOMS: atom_id res chain seq x y z
N MET A 1 5.32 -3.62 12.36
CA MET A 1 6.03 -2.32 12.41
C MET A 1 5.27 -1.38 13.32
N PHE A 2 5.98 -0.81 14.30
CA PHE A 2 5.43 0.19 15.21
C PHE A 2 6.04 1.56 14.91
N ILE A 3 5.23 2.62 14.98
CA ILE A 3 5.66 4.01 14.80
C ILE A 3 5.19 4.80 16.03
N GLY A 4 6.14 5.37 16.77
CA GLY A 4 5.86 6.29 17.88
C GLY A 4 5.95 7.74 17.41
N GLY A 5 4.97 8.57 17.79
CA GLY A 5 4.97 10.01 17.57
C GLY A 5 4.72 10.79 18.86
N CYS A 6 5.00 12.09 18.84
CA CYS A 6 4.52 13.02 19.88
C CYS A 6 2.99 13.17 19.77
N HIS A 7 2.33 13.50 20.88
CA HIS A 7 0.92 13.92 20.85
C HIS A 7 0.66 14.97 19.79
N PHE A 8 -0.53 14.93 19.20
CA PHE A 8 -0.93 15.92 18.21
C PHE A 8 -0.94 17.31 18.84
N ASN A 9 -0.40 18.29 18.13
CA ASN A 9 -0.13 19.66 18.62
C ASN A 9 1.00 19.78 19.68
N GLU A 10 1.67 18.69 20.04
CA GLU A 10 2.87 18.67 20.91
C GLU A 10 4.13 18.25 20.14
N CYS A 11 4.08 18.30 18.80
CA CYS A 11 5.26 17.99 18.00
C CYS A 11 6.37 19.00 18.32
N HIS A 12 7.57 18.50 18.64
CA HIS A 12 8.72 19.37 18.89
C HIS A 12 9.07 20.26 17.67
N TYR A 13 8.75 19.79 16.47
CA TYR A 13 9.00 20.52 15.24
C TYR A 13 7.75 21.25 14.75
N ILE A 14 7.89 22.55 14.48
CA ILE A 14 6.83 23.47 14.02
C ILE A 14 6.15 23.00 12.73
N THR A 15 6.83 22.16 11.94
CA THR A 15 6.27 21.59 10.71
C THR A 15 5.14 20.59 10.99
N ASP A 16 4.96 20.16 12.25
CA ASP A 16 4.05 19.11 12.71
C ASP A 16 4.23 17.82 11.90
N GLY A 17 5.46 17.29 11.96
CA GLY A 17 5.84 16.08 11.23
C GLY A 17 5.00 14.84 11.59
N ASN A 18 4.39 14.81 12.78
CA ASN A 18 3.50 13.72 13.21
C ASN A 18 2.21 13.65 12.36
N PHE A 19 1.66 14.76 11.88
CA PHE A 19 0.54 14.72 10.93
C PHE A 19 0.96 14.20 9.54
N SER A 20 2.15 14.58 9.08
CA SER A 20 2.71 14.02 7.84
C SER A 20 2.94 12.50 7.98
N ALA A 21 3.45 12.04 9.13
CA ALA A 21 3.62 10.63 9.43
C ALA A 21 2.27 9.89 9.46
N LEU A 22 1.24 10.48 10.08
CA LEU A 22 -0.11 9.92 10.11
C LEU A 22 -0.67 9.70 8.69
N GLY A 23 -0.55 10.68 7.80
CA GLY A 23 -0.97 10.52 6.39
C GLY A 23 -0.23 9.38 5.68
N ASN A 24 1.09 9.28 5.87
CA ASN A 24 1.88 8.18 5.32
C ASN A 24 1.45 6.82 5.87
N VAL A 25 1.05 6.73 7.14
CA VAL A 25 0.54 5.50 7.75
C VAL A 25 -0.76 5.07 7.08
N TYR A 26 -1.69 5.97 6.82
CA TYR A 26 -2.93 5.64 6.09
C TYR A 26 -2.64 5.14 4.67
N ILE A 27 -1.78 5.84 3.93
CA ILE A 27 -1.38 5.44 2.57
C ILE A 27 -0.69 4.06 2.60
N LEU A 28 0.20 3.82 3.57
CA LEU A 28 0.91 2.55 3.69
C LEU A 28 -0.02 1.40 4.09
N LYS A 29 -0.99 1.62 4.99
CA LYS A 29 -2.02 0.62 5.30
C LYS A 29 -2.81 0.23 4.05
N LYS A 30 -3.23 1.22 3.24
CA LYS A 30 -3.92 0.96 1.97
C LYS A 30 -3.04 0.18 0.98
N LEU A 31 -1.76 0.52 0.89
CA LEU A 31 -0.79 -0.22 0.07
C LEU A 31 -0.61 -1.66 0.55
N MET A 32 -0.53 -1.89 1.86
CA MET A 32 -0.42 -3.21 2.46
C MET A 32 -1.61 -4.09 2.05
N GLU A 33 -2.84 -3.57 2.15
CA GLU A 33 -4.04 -4.26 1.69
C GLU A 33 -3.92 -4.64 0.19
N ARG A 34 -3.47 -3.70 -0.66
CA ARG A 34 -3.30 -3.95 -2.11
C ARG A 34 -2.28 -5.03 -2.44
N ILE A 35 -1.28 -5.25 -1.59
CA ILE A 35 -0.29 -6.32 -1.78
C ILE A 35 -0.60 -7.59 -0.98
N GLY A 36 -1.77 -7.65 -0.34
CA GLY A 36 -2.25 -8.81 0.42
C GLY A 36 -1.68 -8.92 1.84
N LEU A 37 -1.06 -7.86 2.37
CA LEU A 37 -0.61 -7.80 3.76
C LEU A 37 -1.69 -7.24 4.67
N ASN A 38 -1.81 -7.82 5.86
CA ASN A 38 -2.75 -7.30 6.85
C ASN A 38 -2.28 -5.90 7.36
N PRO A 39 -3.09 -4.83 7.19
CA PRO A 39 -2.73 -3.47 7.61
C PRO A 39 -2.52 -3.33 9.14
N ASP A 40 -3.03 -4.27 9.93
CA ASP A 40 -2.84 -4.32 11.38
C ASP A 40 -1.39 -4.64 11.80
N ARG A 41 -0.55 -5.09 10.86
CA ARG A 41 0.90 -5.19 11.09
C ARG A 41 1.57 -3.82 11.21
N LEU A 42 0.87 -2.72 10.90
CA LEU A 42 1.35 -1.35 11.05
C LEU A 42 0.51 -0.60 12.09
N ARG A 43 1.17 -0.18 13.17
CA ARG A 43 0.53 0.62 14.22
C ARG A 43 1.31 1.90 14.45
N MET A 44 0.59 3.02 14.48
CA MET A 44 1.12 4.30 14.93
C MET A 44 0.41 4.70 16.21
N GLU A 45 1.18 5.12 17.20
CA GLU A 45 0.68 5.62 18.48
C GLU A 45 1.40 6.92 18.82
N ASN A 46 0.66 7.86 19.40
CA ASN A 46 1.22 9.12 19.84
C ASN A 46 1.24 9.17 21.37
N MET A 47 2.41 9.51 21.91
CA MET A 47 2.67 9.55 23.34
C MET A 47 3.77 10.57 23.64
N SER A 48 3.75 11.09 24.86
CA SER A 48 4.77 11.95 25.43
C SER A 48 5.95 11.14 25.98
N ALA A 49 7.06 11.82 26.28
CA ALA A 49 8.23 11.20 26.88
C ALA A 49 7.99 10.65 28.30
N GLY A 50 6.95 11.14 29.00
CA GLY A 50 6.61 10.69 30.36
C GLY A 50 5.74 9.44 30.43
N GLU A 51 5.23 8.96 29.29
CA GLU A 51 4.23 7.90 29.21
C GLU A 51 4.82 6.49 29.12
N GLY A 52 5.83 6.20 29.94
CA GLY A 52 6.55 4.91 29.93
C GLY A 52 5.65 3.69 30.19
N ILE A 53 4.71 3.80 31.13
CA ILE A 53 3.75 2.72 31.44
C ILE A 53 2.85 2.46 30.22
N ARG A 54 2.30 3.52 29.62
CA ARG A 54 1.47 3.44 28.42
C ARG A 54 2.21 2.83 27.24
N PHE A 55 3.48 3.19 27.03
CA PHE A 55 4.30 2.58 25.99
C PHE A 55 4.46 1.06 26.21
N ALA A 56 4.74 0.63 27.44
CA ALA A 56 4.89 -0.79 27.75
C ALA A 56 3.59 -1.58 27.50
N GLU A 57 2.44 -1.02 27.87
CA GLU A 57 1.11 -1.61 27.60
C GLU A 57 0.87 -1.75 26.09
N VAL A 58 1.09 -0.67 25.33
CA VAL A 58 0.92 -0.65 23.87
C VAL A 58 1.85 -1.64 23.18
N MET A 59 3.12 -1.71 23.57
CA MET A 59 4.07 -2.68 23.02
C MET A 59 3.61 -4.11 23.31
N THR A 60 3.16 -4.39 24.53
CA THR A 60 2.67 -5.72 24.92
C THR A 60 1.46 -6.12 24.08
N GLU A 61 0.49 -5.21 23.92
CA GLU A 61 -0.69 -5.44 23.10
C GLU A 61 -0.32 -5.66 21.62
N PHE A 62 0.52 -4.80 21.06
CA PHE A 62 0.92 -4.88 19.66
C PHE A 62 1.76 -6.13 19.38
N SER A 63 2.66 -6.52 20.29
CA SER A 63 3.42 -7.76 20.18
C SER A 63 2.49 -8.97 20.14
N ARG A 64 1.46 -9.02 21.02
CA ARG A 64 0.45 -10.08 20.98
C ARG A 64 -0.29 -10.12 19.64
N GLN A 65 -0.78 -8.97 19.18
CA GLN A 65 -1.47 -8.85 17.90
C GLN A 65 -0.61 -9.36 16.73
N VAL A 66 0.66 -8.97 16.66
CA VAL A 66 1.56 -9.43 15.58
C VAL A 66 1.86 -10.92 15.69
N MET A 67 1.96 -11.47 16.89
CA MET A 67 2.11 -12.92 17.10
C MET A 67 0.88 -13.70 16.61
N ASP A 68 -0.33 -13.20 16.91
CA ASP A 68 -1.59 -13.81 16.47
C ASP A 68 -1.73 -13.78 14.93
N LEU A 69 -1.22 -12.74 14.28
CA LEU A 69 -1.13 -12.65 12.82
C LEU A 69 -0.08 -13.60 12.21
N GLY A 70 0.79 -14.22 13.02
CA GLY A 70 1.86 -15.10 12.56
C GLY A 70 2.99 -14.38 11.80
N PRO A 71 4.00 -15.14 11.31
CA PRO A 71 5.13 -14.57 10.56
C PRO A 71 4.68 -13.87 9.28
N LEU A 72 5.36 -12.78 8.90
CA LEU A 72 5.07 -12.02 7.69
C LEU A 72 5.08 -12.92 6.45
N GLY A 73 4.04 -12.81 5.61
CA GLY A 73 3.86 -13.64 4.43
C GLY A 73 3.18 -14.96 4.77
N LYS A 74 3.74 -15.73 5.71
CA LYS A 74 3.16 -17.02 6.13
C LYS A 74 1.76 -16.86 6.75
N GLY A 75 1.57 -15.85 7.59
CA GLY A 75 0.27 -15.54 8.20
C GLY A 75 -0.79 -15.13 7.18
N GLU A 76 -0.36 -14.59 6.04
CA GLU A 76 -1.19 -14.20 4.92
C GLU A 76 -1.34 -15.28 3.84
N GLY A 77 -0.63 -16.41 3.96
CA GLY A 77 -0.58 -17.45 2.93
C GLY A 77 0.16 -17.02 1.65
N ILE A 78 1.10 -16.09 1.75
CA ILE A 78 1.93 -15.59 0.65
C ILE A 78 3.32 -16.21 0.76
N ASP A 79 3.82 -16.80 -0.32
CA ASP A 79 5.19 -17.30 -0.39
C ASP A 79 6.21 -16.16 -0.38
N GLU A 80 7.45 -16.48 0.03
CA GLU A 80 8.49 -15.48 0.27
C GLU A 80 8.90 -14.72 -0.99
N ASP A 81 8.99 -15.40 -2.13
CA ASP A 81 9.39 -14.81 -3.41
C ASP A 81 8.31 -13.87 -3.94
N THR A 82 7.05 -14.28 -3.89
CA THR A 82 5.90 -13.43 -4.22
C THR A 82 5.84 -12.20 -3.32
N LEU A 83 5.98 -12.38 -2.00
CA LEU A 83 5.95 -11.26 -1.06
C LEU A 83 7.07 -10.27 -1.36
N LYS A 84 8.30 -10.76 -1.58
CA LYS A 84 9.46 -9.94 -1.91
C LYS A 84 9.21 -9.14 -3.20
N SER A 85 8.74 -9.78 -4.26
CA SER A 85 8.40 -9.12 -5.53
C SER A 85 7.34 -8.02 -5.37
N ARG A 86 6.30 -8.28 -4.57
CA ARG A 86 5.26 -7.27 -4.26
C ARG A 86 5.84 -6.08 -3.48
N LEU A 87 6.67 -6.33 -2.48
CA LEU A 87 7.32 -5.27 -1.69
C LEU A 87 8.29 -4.44 -2.55
N GLU A 88 9.09 -5.09 -3.39
CA GLU A 88 9.99 -4.41 -4.34
C GLU A 88 9.21 -3.49 -5.29
N THR A 89 8.05 -3.93 -5.77
CA THR A 89 7.17 -3.08 -6.60
C THR A 89 6.74 -1.82 -5.85
N VAL A 90 6.32 -1.94 -4.59
CA VAL A 90 5.95 -0.78 -3.77
C VAL A 90 7.14 0.15 -3.52
N ILE A 91 8.32 -0.41 -3.20
CA ILE A 91 9.56 0.35 -2.97
C ILE A 91 9.90 1.18 -4.22
N ASN A 92 9.83 0.59 -5.41
CA ASN A 92 10.11 1.28 -6.66
C ASN A 92 9.10 2.40 -6.97
N LEU A 93 7.89 2.33 -6.41
CA LEU A 93 6.86 3.34 -6.57
C LEU A 93 6.94 4.47 -5.53
N VAL A 94 7.77 4.36 -4.49
CA VAL A 94 7.88 5.38 -3.43
C VAL A 94 8.05 6.81 -3.98
N PRO A 95 8.92 7.10 -4.98
CA PRO A 95 9.05 8.45 -5.53
C PRO A 95 7.74 8.99 -6.12
N TYR A 96 6.97 8.12 -6.79
CA TYR A 96 5.67 8.48 -7.36
C TYR A 96 4.60 8.63 -6.28
N ILE A 97 4.57 7.73 -5.29
CA ILE A 97 3.65 7.82 -4.15
C ILE A 97 3.86 9.15 -3.42
N ARG A 98 5.11 9.57 -3.19
CA ARG A 98 5.42 10.87 -2.58
C ARG A 98 4.97 12.05 -3.43
N LEU A 99 5.02 11.93 -4.76
CA LEU A 99 4.50 12.97 -5.64
C LEU A 99 2.97 13.07 -5.50
N VAL A 100 2.26 11.93 -5.59
CA VAL A 100 0.79 11.90 -5.45
C VAL A 100 0.36 12.40 -4.08
N GLU A 101 1.05 11.99 -3.01
CA GLU A 101 0.77 12.44 -1.65
C GLU A 101 0.77 13.97 -1.57
N ARG A 102 1.83 14.60 -2.07
CA ARG A 102 2.00 16.06 -2.03
C ARG A 102 0.99 16.82 -2.88
N GLU A 103 0.64 16.28 -4.05
CA GLU A 103 -0.18 16.99 -5.04
C GLU A 103 -1.68 16.73 -4.88
N ARG A 104 -2.07 15.58 -4.31
CA ARG A 104 -3.45 15.09 -4.36
C ARG A 104 -4.01 14.59 -3.02
N LEU A 105 -3.17 14.27 -2.03
CA LEU A 105 -3.61 13.64 -0.76
C LEU A 105 -3.30 14.48 0.48
N ARG A 106 -3.02 15.77 0.31
CA ARG A 106 -2.75 16.67 1.43
C ARG A 106 -4.04 17.05 2.15
N VAL A 107 -4.02 16.89 3.46
CA VAL A 107 -5.06 17.40 4.35
C VAL A 107 -4.70 18.84 4.74
N PRO A 108 -5.54 19.85 4.45
CA PRO A 108 -5.20 21.25 4.67
C PRO A 108 -5.18 21.65 6.15
N VAL A 109 -5.86 20.87 7.00
CA VAL A 109 -6.02 21.17 8.42
C VAL A 109 -5.28 20.12 9.27
N LYS A 110 -4.41 20.60 10.14
CA LYS A 110 -3.63 19.80 11.10
C LYS A 110 -4.47 19.39 12.31
N LYS A 111 -5.45 18.52 12.08
CA LYS A 111 -6.32 17.93 13.11
C LYS A 111 -6.47 16.44 12.85
N GLU A 112 -6.31 15.63 13.89
CA GLU A 112 -6.37 14.16 13.76
C GLU A 112 -7.69 13.70 13.12
N GLU A 113 -8.81 14.28 13.56
CA GLU A 113 -10.14 14.04 13.01
C GLU A 113 -10.23 14.29 11.51
N ALA A 114 -9.57 15.35 11.03
CA ALA A 114 -9.58 15.71 9.61
C ALA A 114 -8.80 14.69 8.78
N TYR A 115 -7.66 14.22 9.29
CA TYR A 115 -6.91 13.13 8.66
C TYR A 115 -7.72 11.85 8.62
N ARG A 116 -8.29 11.44 9.76
CA ARG A 116 -9.12 10.23 9.82
C ARG A 116 -10.27 10.31 8.82
N THR A 117 -11.04 11.40 8.86
CA THR A 117 -12.18 11.61 7.94
C THR A 117 -11.76 11.52 6.49
N PHE A 118 -10.69 12.20 6.09
CA PHE A 118 -10.22 12.18 4.71
C PHE A 118 -9.74 10.80 4.29
N PHE A 119 -8.85 10.15 5.06
CA PHE A 119 -8.25 8.87 4.68
C PHE A 119 -9.22 7.68 4.80
N THR A 120 -10.38 7.84 5.43
CA THR A 120 -11.47 6.85 5.38
C THR A 120 -12.56 7.18 4.34
N SER A 121 -12.43 8.28 3.61
CA SER A 121 -13.44 8.73 2.65
C SER A 121 -13.38 8.01 1.30
N ASP A 122 -14.51 8.03 0.59
CA ASP A 122 -14.58 7.59 -0.81
C ASP A 122 -13.71 8.46 -1.74
N GLU A 123 -13.52 9.73 -1.39
CA GLU A 123 -12.64 10.64 -2.13
C GLU A 123 -11.20 10.12 -2.10
N PHE A 124 -10.67 9.81 -0.91
CA PHE A 124 -9.32 9.23 -0.77
C PHE A 124 -9.21 7.91 -1.54
N ASN A 125 -10.17 7.00 -1.36
CA ASN A 125 -10.15 5.70 -2.04
C ASN A 125 -10.10 5.88 -3.57
N ARG A 126 -10.93 6.77 -4.12
CA ARG A 126 -10.94 7.07 -5.55
C ARG A 126 -9.60 7.64 -6.03
N VAL A 127 -9.07 8.65 -5.36
CA VAL A 127 -7.79 9.27 -5.76
C VAL A 127 -6.66 8.26 -5.65
N PHE A 128 -6.62 7.45 -4.59
CA PHE A 128 -5.63 6.39 -4.43
C PHE A 128 -5.71 5.38 -5.57
N ASP A 129 -6.91 4.91 -5.93
CA ASP A 129 -7.12 3.88 -6.95
C ASP A 129 -6.79 4.36 -8.35
N GLU A 130 -7.20 5.58 -8.70
CA GLU A 130 -6.92 6.22 -9.99
C GLU A 130 -5.44 6.64 -10.16
N THR A 131 -4.61 6.57 -9.11
CA THR A 131 -3.21 7.00 -9.17
C THR A 131 -2.26 5.89 -8.73
N ILE A 132 -2.12 5.70 -7.42
CA ILE A 132 -1.19 4.75 -6.81
C ILE A 132 -1.62 3.31 -7.11
N GLY A 133 -2.91 3.00 -6.95
CA GLY A 133 -3.47 1.68 -7.17
C GLY A 133 -3.29 1.20 -8.62
N GLU A 134 -3.68 2.04 -9.60
CA GLU A 134 -3.48 1.73 -11.02
C GLU A 134 -2.00 1.49 -11.34
N LYS A 135 -1.10 2.35 -10.86
CA LYS A 135 0.33 2.19 -11.16
C LYS A 135 0.95 0.96 -10.49
N LEU A 136 0.49 0.62 -9.28
CA LEU A 136 0.88 -0.60 -8.58
C LEU A 136 0.44 -1.84 -9.36
N ALA A 137 -0.83 -1.91 -9.77
CA ALA A 137 -1.36 -3.02 -10.54
C ALA A 137 -0.59 -3.24 -11.85
N ILE A 138 -0.38 -2.17 -12.63
CA ILE A 138 0.40 -2.24 -13.88
C ILE A 138 1.84 -2.74 -13.61
N SER A 139 2.49 -2.23 -12.55
CA SER A 139 3.87 -2.64 -12.24
C SER A 139 3.95 -4.11 -11.85
N GLN A 140 2.97 -4.63 -11.08
CA GLN A 140 2.88 -6.04 -10.74
C GLN A 140 2.61 -6.92 -11.98
N ILE A 141 1.69 -6.50 -12.85
CA ILE A 141 1.40 -7.20 -14.12
C ILE A 141 2.67 -7.30 -14.96
N ILE A 142 3.39 -6.19 -15.16
CA ILE A 142 4.65 -6.18 -15.92
C ILE A 142 5.67 -7.12 -15.28
N SER A 143 5.79 -7.12 -13.95
CA SER A 143 6.71 -8.03 -13.24
C SER A 143 6.37 -9.50 -13.50
N MET A 144 5.10 -9.88 -13.38
CA MET A 144 4.67 -11.26 -13.65
C MET A 144 4.91 -11.67 -15.11
N LEU A 145 4.67 -10.74 -16.06
CA LEU A 145 4.88 -10.99 -17.49
C LEU A 145 6.37 -11.07 -17.89
N ARG A 146 7.30 -10.57 -17.06
CA ARG A 146 8.75 -10.81 -17.23
C ARG A 146 9.12 -12.27 -17.02
N GLU A 147 8.43 -12.94 -16.10
CA GLU A 147 8.70 -14.34 -15.77
C GLU A 147 8.12 -15.28 -16.83
N LYS A 148 6.86 -15.07 -17.21
CA LYS A 148 6.19 -15.88 -18.23
C LYS A 148 4.95 -15.20 -18.82
N PRO A 149 4.53 -15.58 -20.04
CA PRO A 149 3.25 -15.15 -20.59
C PRO A 149 2.07 -15.67 -19.77
N LEU A 150 1.09 -14.80 -19.49
CA LEU A 150 -0.06 -15.10 -18.64
C LEU A 150 -1.38 -14.70 -19.30
N THR A 151 -2.43 -15.41 -18.93
CA THR A 151 -3.82 -15.06 -19.27
C THR A 151 -4.36 -13.99 -18.31
N THR A 152 -5.41 -13.29 -18.72
CA THR A 152 -6.14 -12.34 -17.86
C THR A 152 -6.60 -12.98 -16.56
N GLY A 153 -7.06 -14.24 -16.60
CA GLY A 153 -7.54 -14.97 -15.42
C GLY A 153 -6.42 -15.33 -14.43
N GLU A 154 -5.25 -15.77 -14.93
CA GLU A 154 -4.08 -16.04 -14.08
C GLU A 154 -3.62 -14.76 -13.36
N ILE A 155 -3.59 -13.62 -14.06
CA ILE A 155 -3.24 -12.32 -13.48
C ILE A 155 -4.29 -11.86 -12.46
N ALA A 156 -5.58 -11.96 -12.79
CA ALA A 156 -6.69 -11.58 -11.91
C ALA A 156 -6.63 -12.34 -10.58
N ASN A 157 -6.45 -13.66 -10.63
CA ASN A 157 -6.32 -14.50 -9.44
C ASN A 157 -5.09 -14.13 -8.60
N ALA A 158 -3.95 -13.89 -9.25
CA ALA A 158 -2.71 -13.57 -8.54
C ALA A 158 -2.72 -12.20 -7.85
N LEU A 159 -3.45 -11.22 -8.39
CA LEU A 159 -3.54 -9.87 -7.87
C LEU A 159 -4.81 -9.62 -7.02
N GLY A 160 -5.73 -10.57 -6.94
CA GLY A 160 -7.02 -10.39 -6.26
C GLY A 160 -7.88 -9.32 -6.93
N LEU A 161 -7.73 -9.13 -8.25
CA LEU A 161 -8.47 -8.18 -9.06
C LEU A 161 -9.53 -8.89 -9.90
N THR A 162 -10.53 -8.15 -10.36
CA THR A 162 -11.49 -8.70 -11.34
C THR A 162 -10.83 -8.83 -12.71
N PRO A 163 -11.25 -9.80 -13.55
CA PRO A 163 -10.78 -9.90 -14.93
C PRO A 163 -11.00 -8.61 -15.74
N SER A 164 -12.07 -7.86 -15.44
CA SER A 164 -12.37 -6.58 -16.08
C SER A 164 -11.36 -5.49 -15.71
N GLU A 165 -10.94 -5.41 -14.44
CA GLU A 165 -9.89 -4.48 -14.00
C GLU A 165 -8.55 -4.82 -14.66
N VAL A 166 -8.16 -6.09 -14.64
CA VAL A 166 -6.94 -6.55 -15.30
C VAL A 166 -6.95 -6.24 -16.79
N SER A 167 -8.07 -6.50 -17.47
CA SER A 167 -8.23 -6.19 -18.89
C SER A 167 -8.07 -4.69 -19.16
N ARG A 168 -8.58 -3.83 -18.28
CA ARG A 168 -8.41 -2.37 -18.38
C ARG A 168 -6.93 -1.98 -18.31
N HIS A 169 -6.19 -2.53 -17.35
CA HIS A 169 -4.75 -2.29 -17.21
C HIS A 169 -3.95 -2.80 -18.41
N LEU A 170 -4.20 -4.04 -18.85
CA LEU A 170 -3.52 -4.65 -20.00
C LEU A 170 -3.77 -3.86 -21.30
N ASN A 171 -5.00 -3.40 -21.52
CA ASN A 171 -5.34 -2.57 -22.69
C ASN A 171 -4.61 -1.21 -22.64
N SER A 172 -4.54 -0.58 -21.47
CA SER A 172 -3.78 0.67 -21.27
C SER A 172 -2.28 0.46 -21.53
N SER A 173 -1.68 -0.58 -20.96
CA SER A 173 -0.27 -0.93 -21.14
C SER A 173 0.06 -1.34 -22.57
N SER A 174 -0.86 -1.99 -23.29
CA SER A 174 -0.67 -2.38 -24.69
C SER A 174 -0.64 -1.18 -25.63
N ARG A 175 -1.50 -0.17 -25.39
CA ARG A 175 -1.44 1.12 -26.11
C ARG A 175 -0.10 1.83 -25.95
N GLN A 176 0.53 1.66 -24.78
CA GLN A 176 1.86 2.20 -24.48
C GLN A 176 3.01 1.28 -24.93
N ARG A 177 2.70 0.15 -25.57
CA ARG A 177 3.67 -0.86 -26.04
C ARG A 177 4.54 -1.45 -24.93
N PHE A 178 4.00 -1.58 -23.71
CA PHE A 178 4.67 -2.34 -22.64
C PHE A 178 4.30 -3.82 -22.67
N VAL A 179 3.11 -4.14 -23.19
CA VAL A 179 2.55 -5.50 -23.22
C VAL A 179 1.96 -5.77 -24.59
N ARG A 180 2.13 -6.99 -25.10
CA ARG A 180 1.49 -7.49 -26.33
C ARG A 180 0.62 -8.71 -26.02
N PHE A 181 -0.43 -8.90 -26.80
CA PHE A 181 -1.22 -10.13 -26.78
C PHE A 181 -0.67 -11.08 -27.85
N ASP A 182 -0.35 -12.31 -27.45
CA ASP A 182 0.08 -13.37 -28.34
C ASP A 182 -1.14 -14.20 -28.76
N GLU A 183 -1.58 -14.04 -30.00
CA GLU A 183 -2.78 -14.72 -30.53
C GLU A 183 -2.61 -16.24 -30.59
N GLY A 184 -1.39 -16.74 -30.80
CA GLY A 184 -1.10 -18.17 -30.87
C GLY A 184 -1.22 -18.85 -29.51
N LEU A 185 -0.76 -18.18 -28.45
CA LEU A 185 -0.82 -18.70 -27.08
C LEU A 185 -2.07 -18.26 -26.29
N LYS A 186 -2.85 -17.31 -26.82
CA LYS A 186 -3.95 -16.61 -26.13
C LYS A 186 -3.53 -16.05 -24.77
N ARG A 187 -2.31 -15.51 -24.70
CA ARG A 187 -1.66 -15.02 -23.48
C ARG A 187 -1.08 -13.63 -23.73
N TYR A 188 -0.99 -12.82 -22.69
CA TYR A 188 -0.23 -11.58 -22.71
C TYR A 188 1.24 -11.86 -22.42
N ALA A 189 2.13 -11.13 -23.07
CA ALA A 189 3.58 -11.15 -22.87
C ALA A 189 4.11 -9.71 -22.91
N LEU A 190 5.34 -9.49 -22.45
CA LEU A 190 5.98 -8.19 -22.68
C LEU A 190 6.20 -7.95 -24.17
N ALA A 191 6.02 -6.68 -24.56
CA ALA A 191 6.18 -6.22 -25.93
C ALA A 191 7.64 -6.22 -26.38
#